data_AF-A0A8H9GW86-F1
#
_entry.id   AF-A0A8H9GW86-F1
#
_cell.length_a   1.000
_cell.length_b   1.000
_cell.length_c   1.000
_cell.angle_alpha   90.00
_cell.angle_beta   90.00
_cell.angle_gamma   90.00
#
_symmetry.space_group_name_H-M   'P 1'
#
loop_
_entity.id
_entity.type
_entity.pdbx_description
1 polymer ?
#
loop_
_entity_poly.entity_id
_entity_poly.type
_entity_poly.pdbx_seq_one_letter_code
_entity_poly.pdbx_strand_id
1 'polypeptide(L)'
;MPELIRLRDWAQRHDMPHPTVAAMVRAGRIEGAVKTEAGWLIPADAAVPPMRASRAPLVTPPEGLIPLAQWAREQGVTYNDALRVHTSSGTLDTTGGGRFVRPGSIAPDTLPSAEWAAREGLNDRYVHQLARKGKLNGARKVGQVWHIPKSLTWTREK
;
A
#
# COMPACT_ATOMS: atom_id res chain seq x y z
N MET A 1 20.55 -37.72 -19.98
CA MET A 1 20.44 -36.25 -20.12
C MET A 1 19.01 -35.88 -19.80
N PRO A 2 18.75 -34.87 -18.96
CA PRO A 2 17.39 -34.46 -18.65
C PRO A 2 16.69 -33.97 -19.94
N GLU A 3 15.46 -34.42 -20.14
CA GLU A 3 14.63 -33.99 -21.26
C GLU A 3 14.24 -32.52 -21.05
N LEU A 4 14.54 -31.66 -22.03
CA LEU A 4 14.23 -30.24 -21.96
C LEU A 4 12.98 -29.94 -22.77
N ILE A 5 11.95 -29.41 -22.13
CA ILE A 5 10.69 -29.03 -22.78
C ILE A 5 10.50 -27.51 -22.80
N ARG A 6 9.66 -27.02 -23.70
CA ARG A 6 9.39 -25.58 -23.77
C ARG A 6 8.60 -25.13 -22.56
N LEU A 7 8.79 -23.88 -22.19
CA LEU A 7 8.07 -23.25 -21.08
C LEU A 7 6.54 -23.42 -21.17
N ARG A 8 5.98 -23.36 -22.39
CA ARG A 8 4.54 -23.54 -22.62
C ARG A 8 4.05 -24.95 -22.31
N ASP A 9 4.82 -25.96 -22.73
CA ASP A 9 4.48 -27.37 -22.53
C ASP A 9 4.62 -27.74 -21.06
N TRP A 10 5.67 -27.23 -20.40
CA TRP A 10 5.84 -27.36 -18.95
C TRP A 10 4.69 -26.70 -18.18
N ALA A 11 4.33 -25.47 -18.55
CA ALA A 11 3.21 -24.75 -17.93
C ALA A 11 1.89 -25.52 -18.07
N GLN A 12 1.61 -26.08 -19.24
CA GLN A 12 0.43 -26.90 -19.49
C GLN A 12 0.43 -28.19 -18.67
N ARG A 13 1.59 -28.87 -18.56
CA ARG A 13 1.74 -30.11 -17.78
C ARG A 13 1.43 -29.92 -16.30
N HIS A 14 1.72 -28.74 -15.77
CA HIS A 14 1.53 -28.42 -14.35
C HIS A 14 0.33 -27.49 -14.09
N ASP A 15 -0.56 -27.33 -15.07
CA ASP A 15 -1.76 -26.47 -15.01
C ASP A 15 -1.46 -25.05 -14.49
N MET A 16 -0.32 -24.49 -14.90
CA MET A 16 0.13 -23.17 -14.48
C MET A 16 -0.01 -22.14 -15.61
N PRO A 17 -0.37 -20.89 -15.29
CA PRO A 17 -0.38 -19.83 -16.28
C PRO A 17 1.02 -19.59 -16.84
N HIS A 18 1.16 -19.56 -18.16
CA HIS A 18 2.42 -19.27 -18.85
C HIS A 18 3.16 -18.02 -18.32
N PRO A 19 2.48 -16.87 -18.03
CA PRO A 19 3.15 -15.70 -17.45
C PRO A 19 3.78 -15.98 -16.07
N THR A 20 3.13 -16.80 -15.25
CA THR A 20 3.61 -17.20 -13.92
C THR A 20 4.90 -18.01 -14.04
N VAL A 21 4.91 -19.01 -14.92
CA VAL A 21 6.11 -19.84 -15.16
C VAL A 21 7.24 -19.00 -15.74
N ALA A 22 6.96 -18.10 -16.68
CA ALA A 22 7.95 -17.19 -17.24
C ALA A 22 8.54 -16.24 -16.18
N ALA A 23 7.77 -15.82 -15.18
CA ALA A 23 8.29 -15.06 -14.04
C ALA A 23 9.16 -15.94 -13.12
N MET A 24 8.77 -17.19 -12.86
CA MET A 24 9.54 -18.13 -12.03
C MET A 24 10.91 -18.44 -12.62
N VAL A 25 10.97 -18.70 -13.93
CA VAL A 25 12.24 -18.99 -14.61
C VAL A 25 13.16 -17.76 -14.61
N ARG A 26 12.63 -16.55 -14.89
CA ARG A 26 13.42 -15.31 -14.82
C ARG A 26 13.94 -15.02 -13.41
N ALA A 27 13.19 -15.43 -12.39
CA ALA A 27 13.59 -15.31 -11.00
C ALA A 27 14.56 -16.43 -10.53
N GLY A 28 14.97 -17.34 -11.42
CA GLY A 28 15.87 -18.45 -11.10
C GLY A 28 15.26 -19.50 -10.16
N ARG A 29 13.93 -19.62 -10.12
CA ARG A 29 13.23 -20.53 -9.19
C ARG A 29 13.06 -21.96 -9.71
N ILE A 30 13.31 -22.17 -11.00
CA ILE A 30 13.21 -23.49 -11.64
C ILE A 30 14.62 -23.92 -11.99
N GLU A 31 15.11 -24.93 -11.29
CA GLU A 31 16.47 -25.44 -11.45
C GLU A 31 16.65 -26.11 -12.81
N GLY A 32 17.82 -25.91 -13.43
CA GLY A 32 18.14 -26.45 -14.74
C GLY A 32 17.44 -25.77 -15.92
N ALA A 33 16.70 -24.68 -15.70
CA ALA A 33 16.12 -23.90 -16.80
C ALA A 33 17.22 -23.19 -17.62
N VAL A 34 17.22 -23.42 -18.93
CA VAL A 34 18.21 -22.89 -19.86
C VAL A 34 17.58 -21.85 -20.78
N LYS A 35 18.22 -20.69 -20.90
CA LYS A 35 17.81 -19.65 -21.84
C LYS A 35 18.46 -19.90 -23.20
N THR A 36 17.64 -19.99 -24.24
CA THR A 36 18.06 -20.08 -25.65
C THR A 36 17.55 -18.86 -26.42
N GLU A 37 17.96 -18.70 -27.68
CA GLU A 37 17.46 -17.64 -28.56
C GLU A 37 15.95 -17.74 -28.80
N ALA A 38 15.41 -18.97 -28.83
CA ALA A 38 14.00 -19.25 -29.04
C ALA A 38 13.14 -19.14 -27.76
N GLY A 39 13.75 -18.95 -26.59
CA GLY A 39 13.07 -18.84 -25.31
C GLY A 39 13.67 -19.73 -24.22
N TRP A 40 12.90 -19.96 -23.16
CA TRP A 40 13.31 -20.76 -22.02
C TRP A 40 12.95 -22.23 -22.22
N LEU A 41 13.92 -23.09 -21.97
CA LEU A 41 13.76 -24.54 -21.88
C LEU A 41 13.85 -24.96 -20.42
N ILE A 42 12.94 -25.83 -20.00
CA ILE A 42 12.82 -26.30 -18.62
C ILE A 42 12.98 -27.83 -18.61
N PRO A 43 13.73 -28.41 -17.66
CA PRO A 43 13.75 -29.86 -17.49
C PRO A 43 12.34 -30.40 -17.23
N ALA A 44 11.95 -31.47 -17.93
CA ALA A 44 10.62 -32.05 -17.84
C ALA A 44 10.30 -32.61 -16.44
N ASP A 45 11.34 -32.94 -15.68
CA ASP A 45 11.33 -33.43 -14.31
C ASP A 45 11.55 -32.32 -13.26
N ALA A 46 11.69 -31.06 -13.69
CA ALA A 46 11.89 -29.95 -12.76
C ALA A 46 10.72 -29.83 -11.79
N ALA A 47 11.03 -29.77 -10.50
CA ALA A 47 10.03 -29.61 -9.45
C ALA A 47 9.29 -28.27 -9.61
N VAL A 48 7.98 -28.29 -9.38
CA VAL A 48 7.19 -27.05 -9.30
C VAL A 48 7.61 -26.30 -8.05
N PRO A 49 8.20 -25.09 -8.18
CA PRO A 49 8.53 -24.31 -7.00
C PRO A 49 7.22 -23.95 -6.27
N PRO A 50 7.20 -24.02 -4.93
CA PRO A 50 6.01 -23.65 -4.19
C PRO A 50 5.62 -22.22 -4.56
N MET A 51 4.37 -22.03 -4.99
CA MET A 51 3.81 -20.69 -5.08
C MET A 51 3.95 -20.08 -3.70
N ARG A 52 4.72 -18.99 -3.58
CA ARG A 52 4.62 -18.17 -2.36
C ARG A 52 3.14 -17.80 -2.27
N ALA A 53 2.45 -18.34 -1.27
CA ALA A 53 1.20 -17.77 -0.85
C ALA A 53 1.50 -16.28 -0.62
N SER A 54 0.95 -15.42 -1.47
CA SER A 54 0.92 -13.97 -1.24
C SER A 54 -0.03 -13.71 -0.09
N ARG A 55 0.37 -14.19 1.07
CA ARG A 55 -0.25 -13.96 2.35
C ARG A 55 0.91 -14.08 3.31
N ALA A 56 1.62 -12.95 3.45
CA ALA A 56 2.34 -12.71 4.69
C ALA A 56 1.42 -13.19 5.83
N PRO A 57 1.93 -13.94 6.81
CA PRO A 57 1.11 -14.38 7.93
C PRO A 57 0.32 -13.15 8.39
N LEU A 58 -0.99 -13.32 8.58
CA LEU A 58 -1.82 -12.33 9.24
C LEU A 58 -1.09 -12.04 10.55
N VAL A 59 -0.26 -10.99 10.57
CA VAL A 59 0.47 -10.59 11.76
C VAL A 59 -0.64 -10.30 12.73
N THR A 60 -0.79 -11.15 13.74
CA THR A 60 -1.84 -11.00 14.72
C THR A 60 -1.63 -9.61 15.32
N PRO A 61 -2.62 -8.70 15.19
CA PRO A 61 -2.45 -7.38 15.74
C PRO A 61 -2.17 -7.50 17.24
N PRO A 62 -1.23 -6.69 17.77
CA PRO A 62 -1.06 -6.57 19.21
C PRO A 62 -2.39 -6.26 19.89
N GLU A 63 -2.55 -6.70 21.13
CA GLU A 63 -3.78 -6.51 21.90
C GLU A 63 -4.19 -5.02 21.92
N GLY A 64 -5.43 -4.74 21.53
CA GLY A 64 -5.96 -3.37 21.46
C GLY A 64 -5.52 -2.56 20.23
N LEU A 65 -4.88 -3.16 19.22
CA LEU A 65 -4.62 -2.54 17.92
C LEU A 65 -5.39 -3.22 16.80
N ILE A 66 -5.64 -2.50 15.72
CA ILE A 66 -6.22 -3.04 14.48
C ILE A 66 -5.27 -2.83 13.29
N PRO A 67 -5.28 -3.72 12.29
CA PRO A 67 -4.51 -3.52 11.08
C PRO A 67 -4.87 -2.20 10.40
N LEU A 68 -3.87 -1.45 9.94
CA LEU A 68 -4.07 -0.19 9.22
C LEU A 68 -5.02 -0.34 8.02
N ALA A 69 -4.97 -1.49 7.34
CA ALA A 69 -5.86 -1.82 6.23
C ALA A 69 -7.33 -1.99 6.67
N GLN A 70 -7.56 -2.52 7.87
CA GLN A 70 -8.91 -2.62 8.44
C GLN A 70 -9.41 -1.23 8.82
N TRP A 71 -8.61 -0.48 9.56
CA TRP A 71 -8.94 0.90 9.93
C TRP A 71 -9.25 1.76 8.68
N ALA A 72 -8.47 1.64 7.61
CA ALA A 72 -8.68 2.41 6.38
C ALA A 72 -10.05 2.10 5.73
N ARG A 73 -10.47 0.83 5.78
CA ARG A 73 -11.80 0.40 5.29
C ARG A 73 -12.92 0.96 6.16
N GLU A 74 -12.77 0.90 7.49
CA GLU A 74 -13.76 1.44 8.43
C GLU A 74 -13.94 2.96 8.28
N GLN A 75 -12.86 3.67 7.93
CA GLN A 75 -12.89 5.12 7.71
C GLN A 75 -13.18 5.52 6.24
N GLY A 76 -13.33 4.56 5.33
CA GLY A 76 -13.58 4.82 3.90
C GLY A 76 -12.43 5.54 3.18
N VAL A 77 -11.19 5.42 3.65
CA VAL A 77 -10.00 6.06 3.05
C VAL A 77 -9.08 5.03 2.41
N THR A 78 -8.19 5.48 1.52
CA THR A 78 -7.21 4.58 0.92
C THR A 78 -6.15 4.15 1.94
N TYR A 79 -5.58 2.96 1.75
CA TYR A 79 -4.48 2.47 2.60
C TYR A 79 -3.28 3.44 2.62
N ASN A 80 -2.97 4.06 1.49
CA ASN A 80 -1.84 4.99 1.39
C ASN A 80 -2.10 6.28 2.16
N ASP A 81 -3.33 6.78 2.15
CA ASP A 81 -3.69 7.97 2.93
C ASP A 81 -3.67 7.67 4.42
N ALA A 82 -4.22 6.53 4.84
CA ALA A 82 -4.13 6.02 6.20
C ALA A 82 -2.66 5.90 6.66
N LEU A 83 -1.81 5.28 5.82
CA LEU A 83 -0.39 5.12 6.08
C LEU A 83 0.29 6.47 6.29
N ARG A 84 0.03 7.43 5.40
CA ARG A 84 0.66 8.74 5.45
C ARG A 84 0.24 9.51 6.71
N VAL A 85 -1.05 9.49 7.05
CA VAL A 85 -1.60 10.13 8.25
C VAL A 85 -0.98 9.56 9.52
N HIS A 86 -0.99 8.23 9.69
CA HIS A 86 -0.52 7.60 10.91
C HIS A 86 1.01 7.59 11.05
N THR A 87 1.74 7.60 9.93
CA THR A 87 3.19 7.80 9.93
C THR A 87 3.53 9.22 10.38
N SER A 88 2.83 10.24 9.85
CA SER A 88 3.07 11.63 10.20
C SER A 88 2.62 12.00 11.62
N SER A 89 1.60 11.33 12.18
CA SER A 89 1.18 11.54 13.56
C SER A 89 1.99 10.75 14.59
N GLY A 90 2.89 9.86 14.16
CA GLY A 90 3.64 8.97 15.05
C GLY A 90 2.77 7.94 15.77
N THR A 91 1.54 7.71 15.30
CA THR A 91 0.59 6.75 15.92
C THR A 91 0.61 5.38 15.26
N LEU A 92 1.46 5.19 14.24
CA LEU A 92 1.60 3.93 13.53
C LEU A 92 2.52 2.99 14.31
N ASP A 93 2.00 1.83 14.67
CA ASP A 93 2.78 0.75 15.27
C ASP A 93 3.26 -0.21 14.17
N THR A 94 4.55 -0.48 14.13
CA THR A 94 5.20 -1.34 13.11
C THR A 94 5.68 -2.69 13.67
N THR A 95 5.20 -3.08 14.85
CA THR A 95 5.59 -4.32 15.53
C THR A 95 5.36 -5.56 14.66
N GLY A 96 6.30 -6.51 14.71
CA GLY A 96 6.17 -7.79 14.01
C GLY A 96 6.13 -7.70 12.47
N GLY A 97 6.56 -6.58 11.89
CA GLY A 97 6.49 -6.34 10.44
C GLY A 97 5.08 -6.01 9.94
N GLY A 98 4.11 -5.86 10.84
CA GLY A 98 2.78 -5.37 10.56
C GLY A 98 2.71 -3.84 10.59
N ARG A 99 1.53 -3.30 10.28
CA ARG A 99 1.20 -1.87 10.43
C ARG A 99 -0.13 -1.76 11.14
N PHE A 100 -0.11 -1.24 12.36
CA PHE A 100 -1.26 -1.24 13.26
C PHE A 100 -1.53 0.16 13.83
N VAL A 101 -2.79 0.38 14.19
CA VAL A 101 -3.29 1.62 14.76
C VAL A 101 -4.28 1.31 15.88
N ARG A 102 -4.44 2.21 16.84
CA ARG A 102 -5.47 2.02 17.88
C ARG A 102 -6.87 2.18 17.27
N PRO A 103 -7.82 1.28 17.56
CA PRO A 103 -9.21 1.51 17.20
C PRO A 103 -9.69 2.81 17.86
N GLY A 104 -10.40 3.64 17.10
CA GLY A 104 -10.78 4.97 17.54
C GLY A 104 -9.65 6.00 17.56
N SER A 105 -8.43 5.67 17.09
CA SER A 105 -7.49 6.71 16.68
C SER A 105 -8.14 7.43 15.49
N ILE A 106 -8.81 8.53 15.80
CA ILE A 106 -9.42 9.43 14.83
C ILE A 106 -8.29 9.75 13.85
N ALA A 107 -8.45 9.34 12.58
CA ALA A 107 -7.83 10.11 11.51
C ALA A 107 -8.36 11.48 11.82
N PRO A 108 -7.53 12.50 12.12
CA PRO A 108 -8.07 13.84 12.23
C PRO A 108 -8.89 13.99 10.96
N ASP A 109 -10.19 14.17 11.13
CA ASP A 109 -11.20 13.97 10.11
C ASP A 109 -10.94 15.09 9.11
N THR A 110 -9.97 14.91 8.22
CA THR A 110 -9.19 15.99 7.61
C THR A 110 -9.31 15.87 6.12
N LEU A 111 -9.50 17.02 5.49
CA LEU A 111 -9.53 17.15 4.05
C LEU A 111 -8.21 17.72 3.57
N PRO A 112 -7.75 17.34 2.36
CA PRO A 112 -6.73 18.10 1.66
C PRO A 112 -7.07 19.59 1.61
N SER A 113 -6.05 20.45 1.64
CA SER A 113 -6.25 21.91 1.68
C SER A 113 -7.11 22.41 0.53
N ALA A 114 -6.98 21.81 -0.65
CA ALA A 114 -7.75 22.15 -1.82
C ALA A 114 -9.25 21.85 -1.66
N GLU A 115 -9.59 20.68 -1.12
CA GLU A 115 -10.99 20.27 -0.89
C GLU A 115 -11.62 21.06 0.26
N TRP A 116 -10.87 21.28 1.33
CA TRP A 116 -11.33 22.13 2.43
C TRP A 116 -11.53 23.58 1.97
N ALA A 117 -10.60 24.12 1.15
CA ALA A 117 -10.73 25.45 0.57
C ALA A 117 -11.98 25.56 -0.32
N ALA A 118 -12.24 24.57 -1.18
CA ALA A 118 -13.43 24.55 -2.02
C ALA A 118 -14.74 24.57 -1.20
N ARG A 119 -14.78 23.83 -0.07
CA ARG A 119 -15.93 23.79 0.83
C ARG A 119 -16.20 25.13 1.50
N GLU A 120 -15.15 25.81 1.94
CA GLU A 120 -15.26 27.11 2.62
C GLU A 120 -15.32 28.29 1.63
N GLY A 121 -15.30 28.02 0.30
CA GLY A 121 -15.28 29.06 -0.73
C GLY A 121 -14.00 29.90 -0.74
N LEU A 122 -12.88 29.32 -0.29
CA LEU A 122 -11.58 29.96 -0.19
C LEU A 122 -10.63 29.50 -1.32
N ASN A 123 -9.59 30.29 -1.55
CA ASN A 123 -8.52 29.92 -2.46
C ASN A 123 -7.54 28.95 -1.76
N ASP A 124 -7.20 27.82 -2.39
CA ASP A 124 -6.24 26.84 -1.84
C ASP A 124 -4.89 27.48 -1.47
N ARG A 125 -4.37 28.41 -2.28
CA ARG A 125 -3.11 29.11 -1.97
C ARG A 125 -3.22 29.95 -0.70
N TYR A 126 -4.39 30.52 -0.45
CA TYR A 126 -4.68 31.29 0.76
C TYR A 126 -4.74 30.37 1.98
N VAL A 127 -5.45 29.25 1.86
CA VAL A 127 -5.52 28.22 2.90
C VAL A 127 -4.15 27.62 3.21
N HIS A 128 -3.33 27.38 2.19
CA HIS A 128 -1.95 26.93 2.33
C HIS A 128 -1.08 27.96 3.08
N GLN A 129 -1.31 29.26 2.86
CA GLN A 129 -0.64 30.33 3.60
C GLN A 129 -1.10 30.38 5.07
N LEU A 130 -2.39 30.19 5.33
CA LEU A 130 -2.95 30.15 6.69
C LEU A 130 -2.42 28.95 7.47
N ALA A 131 -2.39 27.76 6.85
CA ALA A 131 -1.83 26.56 7.43
C ALA A 131 -0.34 26.74 7.77
N ARG A 132 0.45 27.31 6.83
CA ARG A 132 1.88 27.60 7.05
C ARG A 132 2.12 28.62 8.17
N LYS A 133 1.20 29.57 8.36
CA LYS A 133 1.25 30.57 9.43
C LYS A 133 0.71 30.04 10.77
N GLY A 134 0.25 28.79 10.84
CA GLY A 134 -0.32 28.20 12.05
C GLY A 134 -1.71 28.75 12.41
N LYS A 135 -2.41 29.41 11.49
CA LYS A 135 -3.75 29.99 11.72
C LYS A 135 -4.89 28.96 11.63
N LEU A 136 -4.60 27.73 11.20
CA LEU A 136 -5.57 26.64 11.10
C LEU A 136 -5.25 25.61 12.18
N ASN A 137 -5.96 25.67 13.30
CA ASN A 137 -5.75 24.76 14.42
C ASN A 137 -6.02 23.32 14.00
N GLY A 138 -5.03 22.46 14.20
CA GLY A 138 -5.09 21.05 13.80
C GLY A 138 -4.74 20.78 12.33
N ALA A 139 -4.38 21.81 11.54
CA ALA A 139 -3.84 21.58 10.20
C ALA A 139 -2.46 20.91 10.29
N ARG A 140 -2.27 19.84 9.53
CA ARG A 140 -1.03 19.05 9.51
C ARG A 140 -0.49 18.97 8.09
N LYS A 141 0.82 19.12 7.94
CA LYS A 141 1.48 18.95 6.65
C LYS A 141 1.80 17.47 6.42
N VAL A 142 1.31 16.94 5.30
CA VAL A 142 1.43 15.53 4.93
C VAL A 142 1.99 15.49 3.50
N GLY A 143 3.30 15.25 3.39
CA GLY A 143 4.01 15.43 2.11
C GLY A 143 4.08 16.91 1.71
N GLN A 144 3.53 17.25 0.53
CA GLN A 144 3.41 18.63 0.03
C GLN A 144 2.02 19.24 0.27
N VAL A 145 1.08 18.47 0.81
CA VAL A 145 -0.32 18.88 0.97
C VAL A 145 -0.62 19.11 2.44
N TRP A 146 -1.38 20.16 2.76
CA TRP A 146 -1.89 20.37 4.10
C TRP A 146 -3.22 19.65 4.26
N HIS A 147 -3.37 18.92 5.36
CA HIS A 147 -4.61 18.27 5.77
C HIS A 147 -5.23 19.06 6.91
N ILE A 148 -6.47 19.51 6.71
CA ILE A 148 -7.17 20.43 7.60
C ILE A 148 -8.41 19.73 8.16
N PRO A 149 -8.67 19.80 9.47
CA PRO A 149 -9.85 19.17 10.05
C PRO A 149 -11.14 19.69 9.43
N LYS A 150 -12.03 18.78 9.03
CA LYS A 150 -13.38 19.03 8.53
C LYS A 150 -14.23 19.78 9.55
N SER A 151 -14.02 19.52 10.84
CA SER A 151 -14.70 20.21 11.94
C SER A 151 -14.18 21.63 12.16
N LEU A 152 -13.07 22.02 11.52
CA LEU A 152 -12.56 23.38 11.60
C LEU A 152 -13.44 24.28 10.73
N THR A 153 -14.24 25.11 11.37
CA THR A 153 -14.90 26.27 10.76
C THR A 153 -13.99 27.48 10.88
N TRP A 154 -13.64 28.11 9.75
CA TRP A 154 -12.82 29.31 9.74
C TRP A 154 -13.69 30.55 9.55
N THR A 155 -13.75 31.39 10.57
CA THR A 155 -14.40 32.69 10.48
C THR A 155 -13.34 33.73 10.16
N ARG A 156 -13.55 34.50 9.08
CA ARG A 156 -12.70 35.64 8.75
C ARG A 156 -12.93 36.71 9.82
N GLU A 157 -12.03 36.80 10.80
CA GLU A 157 -11.99 37.97 11.68
C GLU A 157 -11.88 39.21 10.79
N LYS A 158 -12.88 40.09 10.91
CA LYS A 158 -12.97 41.36 10.18
C LYS A 158 -12.01 42.39 10.78
#